data_AF-A0A1T5ISK7-F1
#
_entry.id   AF-A0A1T5ISK7-F1
#
_cell.length_a   1.000
_cell.length_b   1.000
_cell.length_c   1.000
_cell.angle_alpha   90.00
_cell.angle_beta   90.00
_cell.angle_gamma   90.00
#
_symmetry.space_group_name_H-M   'P 1'
#
loop_
_entity.id
_entity.type
_entity.pdbx_description
1 polymer ?
#
loop_
_entity_poly.entity_id
_entity_poly.type
_entity_poly.pdbx_seq_one_letter_code
_entity_poly.pdbx_strand_id
1 'polypeptide(L)'
;MATKLKIEKILSIAGQGQYLLVRPIISGQEITLTEKIYLDNIELDQYLDAPRKLKENGELDLDLYSVKLKNDHEVFRLKENTIVDLIPGKQPCLTPWHFADKGLNNQLEKEISRGHILYGKDVTTVARRQDNDDVLFAVFDSDFKYARVHLTWSQSKLAGTDYPTTRTYKDWDDVYENLFIPDNNDWE
;
A
#
# COMPACT_ATOMS: atom_id res chain seq x y z
N MET A 1 -12.27 5.04 -5.35
CA MET A 1 -11.38 6.19 -5.49
C MET A 1 -10.72 6.50 -4.17
N ALA A 2 -9.46 6.12 -4.05
CA ALA A 2 -8.63 6.44 -2.89
C ALA A 2 -8.36 7.96 -2.84
N THR A 3 -8.36 8.53 -1.63
CA THR A 3 -8.04 9.95 -1.44
C THR A 3 -6.53 10.13 -1.62
N LYS A 4 -6.11 11.05 -2.49
CA LYS A 4 -4.68 11.29 -2.75
C LYS A 4 -4.13 12.37 -1.82
N LEU A 5 -3.03 12.06 -1.16
CA LEU A 5 -2.35 12.95 -0.22
C LEU A 5 -0.91 13.21 -0.66
N LYS A 6 -0.43 14.44 -0.47
CA LYS A 6 0.98 14.78 -0.59
C LYS A 6 1.65 14.68 0.78
N ILE A 7 2.80 14.02 0.85
CA ILE A 7 3.66 14.05 2.04
C ILE A 7 4.43 15.36 2.05
N GLU A 8 4.07 16.28 2.94
CA GLU A 8 4.74 17.57 3.08
C GLU A 8 6.02 17.46 3.90
N LYS A 9 6.01 16.62 4.94
CA LYS A 9 7.17 16.48 5.82
C LYS A 9 7.19 15.14 6.55
N ILE A 10 8.38 14.60 6.77
CA ILE A 10 8.64 13.46 7.65
C ILE A 10 9.32 13.99 8.92
N LEU A 11 8.76 13.63 10.08
CA LEU A 11 9.19 14.13 11.38
C LEU A 11 9.57 12.96 12.29
N SER A 12 10.83 12.93 12.74
CA SER A 12 11.25 12.04 13.81
C SER A 12 11.12 12.76 15.15
N ILE A 13 10.21 12.30 16.01
CA ILE A 13 10.00 12.87 17.33
C ILE A 13 10.60 11.93 18.38
N ALA A 14 11.59 12.44 19.13
CA ALA A 14 12.31 11.68 20.13
C ALA A 14 11.34 11.07 21.17
N GLY A 15 11.38 9.73 21.32
CA GLY A 15 10.51 8.99 22.23
C GLY A 15 9.05 8.84 21.77
N GLN A 16 8.66 9.38 20.61
CA GLN A 16 7.29 9.29 20.09
C GLN A 16 7.16 8.64 18.71
N GLY A 17 8.27 8.49 17.98
CA GLY A 17 8.31 7.75 16.71
C GLY A 17 8.33 8.65 15.48
N GLN A 18 7.87 8.11 14.36
CA GLN A 18 7.85 8.77 13.05
C GLN A 18 6.44 9.29 12.73
N TYR A 19 6.38 10.58 12.42
CA TYR A 19 5.16 11.26 12.01
C TYR A 19 5.29 11.80 10.60
N LEU A 20 4.16 11.88 9.90
CA LEU A 20 4.08 12.50 8.58
C LEU A 20 3.11 13.66 8.63
N LEU A 21 3.48 14.78 8.04
CA LEU A 21 2.55 15.84 7.69
C LEU A 21 2.06 15.60 6.28
N VAL A 22 0.75 15.48 6.10
CA VAL A 22 0.12 15.14 4.83
C VAL A 22 -1.00 16.11 4.47
N ARG A 23 -1.20 16.35 3.17
CA ARG A 23 -2.24 17.27 2.66
C ARG A 23 -3.01 16.64 1.49
N PRO A 24 -4.35 16.73 1.44
CA PRO A 24 -5.12 16.37 0.24
C PRO A 24 -4.66 17.14 -1.00
N ILE A 25 -4.58 16.47 -2.14
CA ILE A 25 -4.27 17.17 -3.40
C ILE A 25 -5.42 18.10 -3.85
N ILE A 26 -6.65 17.82 -3.42
CA ILE A 26 -7.82 18.67 -3.63
C ILE A 26 -8.06 19.45 -2.34
N SER A 27 -7.90 20.78 -2.38
CA SER A 27 -8.12 21.63 -1.19
C SER A 27 -9.57 21.55 -0.71
N GLY A 28 -9.77 21.50 0.61
CA GLY A 28 -11.08 21.36 1.24
C GLY A 28 -11.70 19.96 1.14
N GLN A 29 -10.98 18.96 0.59
CA GLN A 29 -11.44 17.58 0.61
C GLN A 29 -11.38 17.04 2.03
N GLU A 30 -12.54 16.76 2.62
CA GLU A 30 -12.60 16.08 3.91
C GLU A 30 -12.07 14.64 3.80
N ILE A 31 -11.29 14.24 4.79
CA ILE A 31 -10.81 12.87 4.95
C ILE A 31 -11.57 12.22 6.10
N THR A 32 -12.28 11.13 5.81
CA THR A 32 -12.91 10.30 6.84
C THR A 32 -12.00 9.15 7.23
N LEU A 33 -11.90 8.91 8.54
CA LEU A 33 -11.01 7.91 9.13
C LEU A 33 -11.80 6.68 9.58
N THR A 34 -11.37 5.49 9.15
CA THR A 34 -11.92 4.19 9.60
C THR A 34 -10.94 3.48 10.54
N GLU A 35 -11.37 2.41 11.22
CA GLU A 35 -10.58 1.67 12.24
C GLU A 35 -9.25 1.03 11.75
N LYS A 36 -8.97 1.06 10.44
CA LYS A 36 -7.67 0.74 9.82
C LYS A 36 -7.50 1.62 8.60
N ILE A 37 -6.29 2.15 8.37
CA ILE A 37 -5.98 3.05 7.26
C ILE A 37 -4.53 2.85 6.84
N TYR A 38 -4.31 2.94 5.53
CA TYR A 38 -3.01 2.81 4.92
C TYR A 38 -2.66 4.06 4.12
N LEU A 39 -1.40 4.47 4.16
CA LEU A 39 -0.80 5.35 3.15
C LEU A 39 -0.05 4.46 2.16
N ASP A 40 -0.56 4.40 0.94
CA ASP A 40 -0.30 3.34 -0.01
C ASP A 40 -0.46 1.97 0.66
N ASN A 41 0.64 1.40 1.12
CA ASN A 41 0.69 0.06 1.69
C ASN A 41 1.21 0.04 3.12
N ILE A 42 1.34 1.21 3.76
CA ILE A 42 1.90 1.36 5.11
C ILE A 42 0.78 1.70 6.07
N GLU A 43 0.60 0.87 7.09
CA GLU A 43 -0.44 1.03 8.10
C GLU A 43 -0.12 2.22 9.03
N LEU A 44 -1.17 2.93 9.43
CA LEU A 44 -1.08 4.03 10.40
C LEU A 44 -1.44 3.55 11.82
N ASP A 45 -0.70 4.02 12.85
CA ASP A 45 -0.95 3.71 14.27
C ASP A 45 -2.17 4.45 14.81
N GLN A 46 -2.29 5.71 14.41
CA GLN A 46 -3.28 6.65 14.90
C GLN A 46 -3.99 7.31 13.71
N TYR A 47 -5.25 7.66 13.95
CA TYR A 47 -6.08 8.47 13.06
C TYR A 47 -5.33 9.76 12.65
N LEU A 48 -5.58 10.28 11.44
CA LEU A 48 -5.17 11.62 11.03
C LEU A 48 -5.58 12.62 12.12
N ASP A 49 -4.61 13.12 12.86
CA ASP A 49 -4.84 14.15 13.85
C ASP A 49 -5.30 15.41 13.12
N ALA A 50 -6.41 15.98 13.60
CA ALA A 50 -6.98 17.22 13.11
C ALA A 50 -5.91 18.34 13.05
N PRO A 51 -6.05 19.28 12.11
CA PRO A 51 -5.03 20.25 11.72
C PRO A 51 -4.41 21.00 12.91
N ARG A 52 -3.07 20.92 13.02
CA ARG A 52 -2.30 21.50 14.14
C ARG A 52 -1.44 22.70 13.73
N LYS A 53 -1.58 23.20 12.50
CA LYS A 53 -0.79 24.34 11.99
C LYS A 53 -1.67 25.57 11.80
N LEU A 54 -1.14 26.72 12.18
CA LEU A 54 -1.69 28.03 11.84
C LEU A 54 -1.05 28.53 10.54
N LYS A 55 -1.86 29.11 9.66
CA LYS A 55 -1.42 29.93 8.54
C LYS A 55 -0.77 31.22 9.06
N GLU A 56 -0.08 31.96 8.19
CA GLU A 56 0.57 33.24 8.57
C GLU A 56 -0.41 34.27 9.12
N ASN A 57 -1.68 34.21 8.70
CA ASN A 57 -2.76 35.06 9.19
C ASN A 57 -3.36 34.61 10.54
N GLY A 58 -2.85 33.54 11.14
CA GLY A 58 -3.33 32.99 12.42
C GLY A 58 -4.55 32.08 12.32
N GLU A 59 -5.06 31.79 11.12
CA GLU A 59 -6.15 30.83 10.92
C GLU A 59 -5.63 29.38 10.92
N LEU A 60 -6.49 28.42 11.27
CA LEU A 60 -6.17 27.00 11.15
C LEU A 60 -5.96 26.60 9.68
N ASP A 61 -4.87 25.87 9.41
CA ASP A 61 -4.62 25.23 8.12
C ASP A 61 -5.37 23.90 8.08
N LEU A 62 -6.65 23.95 7.69
CA LEU A 62 -7.56 22.81 7.82
C LEU A 62 -7.21 21.62 6.93
N ASP A 63 -6.34 21.82 5.93
CA ASP A 63 -5.94 20.82 4.96
C ASP A 63 -4.62 20.12 5.35
N LEU A 64 -3.99 20.45 6.49
CA LEU A 64 -2.75 19.82 6.93
C LEU A 64 -3.00 18.84 8.08
N TYR A 65 -2.77 17.56 7.83
CA TYR A 65 -2.99 16.51 8.80
C TYR A 65 -1.66 15.94 9.30
N SER A 66 -1.66 15.45 10.53
CA SER A 66 -0.55 14.69 11.10
C SER A 66 -0.93 13.22 11.23
N VAL A 67 -0.10 12.31 10.73
CA VAL A 67 -0.28 10.86 10.95
C VAL A 67 0.93 10.26 11.62
N LYS A 68 0.70 9.13 12.28
CA LYS A 68 1.76 8.30 12.85
C LYS A 68 1.75 6.94 12.18
N LEU A 69 2.92 6.43 11.81
CA LEU A 69 3.05 5.08 11.26
C LEU A 69 2.81 4.04 12.34
N LYS A 70 2.18 2.90 11.99
CA LYS A 70 2.03 1.75 12.88
C LYS A 70 3.40 1.18 13.26
N ASN A 71 4.28 1.12 12.27
CA ASN A 71 5.64 0.69 12.42
C ASN A 71 6.59 1.77 11.90
N ASP A 72 7.28 2.44 12.82
CA ASP A 72 8.23 3.51 12.50
C ASP A 72 9.33 3.07 11.53
N HIS A 73 9.67 1.77 11.51
CA HIS A 73 10.68 1.23 10.61
C HIS A 73 10.25 1.28 9.15
N GLU A 74 8.98 1.48 8.81
CA GLU A 74 8.53 1.56 7.41
C GLU A 74 8.72 2.95 6.81
N VAL A 75 9.13 3.95 7.60
CA VAL A 75 9.30 5.34 7.12
C VAL A 75 10.29 5.47 5.97
N PHE A 76 11.29 4.58 5.85
CA PHE A 76 12.26 4.63 4.74
C PHE A 76 11.63 4.39 3.37
N ARG A 77 10.43 3.78 3.33
CA ARG A 77 9.66 3.55 2.10
C ARG A 77 8.96 4.83 1.61
N LEU A 78 8.91 5.88 2.44
CA LEU A 78 8.24 7.13 2.16
C LEU A 78 9.25 8.24 1.86
N LYS A 79 8.85 9.16 0.98
CA LYS A 79 9.68 10.30 0.56
C LYS A 79 8.85 11.58 0.66
N GLU A 80 9.44 12.65 1.17
CA GLU A 80 8.81 13.98 1.15
C GLU A 80 8.49 14.40 -0.30
N ASN A 81 7.44 15.19 -0.47
CA ASN A 81 6.91 15.68 -1.73
C ASN A 81 6.39 14.60 -2.70
N THR A 82 6.12 13.39 -2.21
CA THR A 82 5.45 12.35 -3.00
C THR A 82 3.94 12.35 -2.76
N ILE A 83 3.20 11.88 -3.77
CA ILE A 83 1.75 11.67 -3.69
C ILE A 83 1.50 10.19 -3.37
N VAL A 84 0.75 9.95 -2.31
CA VAL A 84 0.34 8.64 -1.82
C VAL A 84 -1.18 8.53 -1.77
N ASP A 85 -1.68 7.32 -1.90
CA ASP A 85 -3.10 7.00 -1.78
C ASP A 85 -3.43 6.71 -0.32
N LEU A 86 -4.46 7.38 0.22
CA LEU A 86 -5.03 7.04 1.50
C LEU A 86 -6.11 5.99 1.29
N ILE A 87 -5.85 4.79 1.79
CA ILE A 87 -6.71 3.63 1.59
C ILE A 87 -7.42 3.31 2.91
N PRO A 88 -8.77 3.34 2.94
CA PRO A 88 -9.52 2.84 4.08
C PRO A 88 -9.30 1.33 4.22
N GLY A 89 -8.81 0.88 5.37
CA GLY A 89 -8.61 -0.54 5.68
C GLY A 89 -9.89 -1.35 5.86
N LYS A 90 -11.06 -0.75 5.60
CA LYS A 90 -12.36 -1.43 5.51
C LYS A 90 -12.85 -1.67 4.08
N GLN A 91 -12.10 -1.34 3.02
CA GLN A 91 -12.44 -1.89 1.70
C GLN A 91 -12.15 -3.40 1.74
N PRO A 92 -13.18 -4.26 1.69
CA PRO A 92 -12.95 -5.69 1.72
C PRO A 92 -12.26 -6.10 0.42
N CYS A 93 -11.24 -6.96 0.51
CA CYS A 93 -10.96 -7.84 -0.60
C CYS A 93 -12.21 -8.71 -0.82
N LEU A 94 -12.69 -8.79 -2.06
CA LEU A 94 -13.88 -9.57 -2.39
C LEU A 94 -13.51 -11.05 -2.46
N THR A 95 -14.42 -11.94 -2.07
CA THR A 95 -14.20 -13.39 -2.22
C THR A 95 -13.91 -13.68 -3.71
N PRO A 96 -12.93 -14.54 -4.06
CA PRO A 96 -12.18 -15.49 -3.24
C PRO A 96 -10.93 -14.95 -2.51
N TRP A 97 -10.72 -13.63 -2.48
CA TRP A 97 -9.56 -13.01 -1.84
C TRP A 97 -9.77 -12.77 -0.34
N HIS A 98 -8.72 -13.00 0.43
CA HIS A 98 -8.62 -12.66 1.85
C HIS A 98 -7.29 -11.96 2.13
N PHE A 99 -7.28 -11.02 3.09
CA PHE A 99 -6.02 -10.43 3.56
C PHE A 99 -5.12 -11.52 4.14
N ALA A 100 -3.82 -11.44 3.82
CA ALA A 100 -2.88 -12.49 4.18
C ALA A 100 -2.39 -12.32 5.64
N ASP A 101 -2.55 -13.37 6.46
CA ASP A 101 -1.99 -13.39 7.82
C ASP A 101 -0.49 -13.69 7.85
N LYS A 102 0.07 -14.18 6.74
CA LYS A 102 1.47 -14.61 6.62
C LYS A 102 2.17 -13.88 5.47
N GLY A 103 3.37 -13.37 5.74
CA GLY A 103 4.25 -12.82 4.71
C GLY A 103 4.82 -13.91 3.80
N LEU A 104 4.60 -13.78 2.50
CA LEU A 104 5.09 -14.68 1.44
C LEU A 104 6.24 -14.06 0.63
N ASN A 105 6.81 -12.94 1.10
CA ASN A 105 7.94 -12.26 0.48
C ASN A 105 9.14 -13.19 0.25
N ASN A 106 9.51 -13.98 1.26
CA ASN A 106 10.61 -14.93 1.16
C ASN A 106 10.33 -16.06 0.16
N GLN A 107 9.06 -16.43 -0.01
CA GLN A 107 8.67 -17.42 -1.01
C GLN A 107 8.81 -16.83 -2.41
N LEU A 108 8.31 -15.61 -2.63
CA LEU A 108 8.49 -14.88 -3.88
C LEU A 108 9.98 -14.75 -4.25
N GLU A 109 10.84 -14.35 -3.31
CA GLU A 109 12.28 -14.17 -3.55
C GLU A 109 12.99 -15.46 -4.02
N LYS A 110 12.58 -16.62 -3.48
CA LYS A 110 13.12 -17.94 -3.88
C LYS A 110 12.73 -18.30 -5.31
N GLU A 111 11.55 -17.89 -5.76
CA GLU A 111 10.99 -18.27 -7.05
C GLU A 111 11.39 -17.34 -8.19
N ILE A 112 11.59 -16.05 -7.92
CA ILE A 112 11.88 -15.05 -8.96
C ILE A 112 13.34 -15.12 -9.45
N SER A 113 13.49 -15.13 -10.78
CA SER A 113 14.79 -15.04 -11.46
C SER A 113 15.28 -13.59 -11.55
N ARG A 114 16.56 -13.38 -11.90
CA ARG A 114 17.16 -12.03 -12.01
C ARG A 114 16.48 -11.12 -13.04
N GLY A 115 15.84 -11.69 -14.06
CA GLY A 115 15.15 -10.93 -15.09
C GLY A 115 13.65 -10.73 -14.82
N HIS A 116 13.13 -11.24 -13.70
CA HIS A 116 11.73 -11.07 -13.33
C HIS A 116 11.43 -9.61 -12.94
N ILE A 117 10.24 -9.11 -13.26
CA ILE A 117 9.85 -7.70 -13.04
C ILE A 117 9.90 -7.27 -11.56
N LEU A 118 9.73 -8.22 -10.64
CA LEU A 118 9.82 -8.00 -9.19
C LEU A 118 11.22 -8.26 -8.61
N TYR A 119 12.21 -8.63 -9.44
CA TYR A 119 13.55 -8.92 -8.93
C TYR A 119 14.20 -7.68 -8.30
N GLY A 120 14.61 -7.81 -7.03
CA GLY A 120 15.23 -6.73 -6.27
C GLY A 120 14.27 -5.62 -5.82
N LYS A 121 12.95 -5.78 -6.02
CA LYS A 121 11.95 -4.83 -5.51
C LYS A 121 11.66 -5.12 -4.05
N ASP A 122 11.47 -4.04 -3.26
CA ASP A 122 10.88 -4.15 -1.93
C ASP A 122 9.38 -4.39 -2.09
N VAL A 123 8.88 -5.45 -1.45
CA VAL A 123 7.49 -5.89 -1.56
C VAL A 123 6.92 -6.22 -0.20
N THR A 124 5.59 -6.25 -0.07
CA THR A 124 4.89 -6.75 1.12
C THR A 124 3.67 -7.54 0.68
N THR A 125 3.42 -8.69 1.30
CA THR A 125 2.22 -9.49 1.03
C THR A 125 0.97 -8.78 1.54
N VAL A 126 -0.05 -8.62 0.70
CA VAL A 126 -1.30 -7.92 1.02
C VAL A 126 -2.45 -8.90 1.19
N ALA A 127 -2.72 -9.68 0.15
CA ALA A 127 -3.85 -10.59 0.10
C ALA A 127 -3.48 -11.89 -0.61
N ARG A 128 -4.23 -12.94 -0.32
CA ARG A 128 -4.11 -14.23 -0.97
C ARG A 128 -5.48 -14.68 -1.45
N ARG A 129 -5.52 -15.36 -2.59
CA ARG A 129 -6.72 -16.01 -3.08
C ARG A 129 -6.86 -17.40 -2.44
N GLN A 130 -8.07 -17.77 -2.02
CA GLN A 130 -8.28 -18.98 -1.20
C GLN A 130 -8.27 -20.31 -1.97
N ASP A 131 -8.58 -20.27 -3.26
CA ASP A 131 -8.80 -21.42 -4.13
C ASP A 131 -7.60 -21.72 -5.05
N ASN A 132 -6.56 -20.86 -5.05
CA ASN A 132 -5.35 -21.05 -5.83
C ASN A 132 -4.10 -20.41 -5.16
N ASP A 133 -3.01 -20.35 -5.92
CA ASP A 133 -1.71 -19.84 -5.47
C ASP A 133 -1.44 -18.37 -5.83
N ASP A 134 -2.48 -17.62 -6.19
CA ASP A 134 -2.37 -16.20 -6.43
C ASP A 134 -2.21 -15.40 -5.12
N VAL A 135 -1.22 -14.52 -5.14
CA VAL A 135 -0.88 -13.64 -4.02
C VAL A 135 -0.73 -12.22 -4.55
N LEU A 136 -1.37 -11.27 -3.89
CA LEU A 136 -1.24 -9.85 -4.15
C LEU A 136 -0.12 -9.29 -3.28
N PHE A 137 0.88 -8.69 -3.91
CA PHE A 137 1.96 -7.97 -3.27
C PHE A 137 1.81 -6.47 -3.49
N ALA A 138 2.02 -5.70 -2.43
CA ALA A 138 2.40 -4.30 -2.50
C ALA A 138 3.85 -4.20 -2.98
N VAL A 139 4.13 -3.23 -3.86
CA VAL A 139 5.46 -3.03 -4.46
C VAL A 139 5.86 -1.58 -4.25
N PHE A 140 7.05 -1.37 -3.70
CA PHE A 140 7.59 -0.04 -3.39
C PHE A 140 8.64 0.37 -4.44
N ASP A 141 8.78 1.68 -4.65
CA ASP A 141 9.76 2.28 -5.57
C ASP A 141 9.70 1.66 -7.00
N SER A 142 8.50 1.65 -7.57
CA SER A 142 8.18 1.06 -8.87
C SER A 142 7.12 1.89 -9.59
N ASP A 143 6.99 1.71 -10.91
CA ASP A 143 5.97 2.37 -11.75
C ASP A 143 4.55 1.85 -11.49
N PHE A 144 4.42 0.79 -10.70
CA PHE A 144 3.18 0.16 -10.28
C PHE A 144 3.25 -0.12 -8.78
N LYS A 145 2.13 0.02 -8.07
CA LYS A 145 2.06 -0.16 -6.62
C LYS A 145 1.72 -1.59 -6.19
N TYR A 146 1.18 -2.41 -7.09
CA TYR A 146 0.76 -3.77 -6.76
C TYR A 146 1.09 -4.78 -7.86
N ALA A 147 1.29 -6.02 -7.46
CA ALA A 147 1.47 -7.14 -8.37
C ALA A 147 0.75 -8.39 -7.84
N ARG A 148 -0.11 -8.98 -8.67
CA ARG A 148 -0.62 -10.34 -8.46
C ARG A 148 0.41 -11.32 -9.03
N VAL A 149 0.86 -12.24 -8.19
CA VAL A 149 1.81 -13.29 -8.56
C VAL A 149 1.19 -14.65 -8.30
N HIS A 150 1.19 -15.51 -9.32
CA HIS A 150 0.83 -16.92 -9.15
C HIS A 150 2.05 -17.70 -8.66
N LEU A 151 2.16 -17.90 -7.35
CA LEU A 151 3.31 -18.62 -6.78
C LEU A 151 3.31 -20.07 -7.25
N THR A 152 4.49 -20.60 -7.49
CA THR A 152 4.71 -21.96 -8.00
C THR A 152 5.05 -22.94 -6.88
N TRP A 153 5.33 -22.44 -5.69
CA TRP A 153 5.84 -23.19 -4.53
C TRP A 153 7.15 -23.94 -4.78
N SER A 154 7.80 -23.63 -5.90
CA SER A 154 9.09 -24.22 -6.24
C SER A 154 10.13 -23.79 -5.21
N GLN A 155 11.02 -24.73 -4.87
CA GLN A 155 12.15 -24.45 -3.99
C GLN A 155 13.35 -23.84 -4.76
N SER A 156 13.15 -23.55 -6.06
CA SER A 156 14.17 -23.07 -6.98
C SER A 156 13.55 -22.22 -8.07
N LYS A 157 14.28 -21.21 -8.52
CA LYS A 157 13.93 -20.35 -9.64
C LYS A 157 13.66 -21.18 -10.89
N LEU A 158 12.45 -21.07 -11.43
CA LEU A 158 12.12 -21.72 -12.71
C LEU A 158 12.87 -21.02 -13.85
N ALA A 159 13.14 -21.76 -14.93
CA ALA A 159 13.78 -21.21 -16.10
C ALA A 159 12.82 -20.23 -16.81
N GLY A 160 13.25 -18.98 -16.97
CA GLY A 160 12.45 -17.91 -17.60
C GLY A 160 12.40 -16.65 -16.75
N THR A 161 12.19 -15.51 -17.40
CA THR A 161 11.98 -14.22 -16.74
C THR A 161 10.51 -13.99 -16.37
N ASP A 162 9.61 -14.76 -16.95
CA ASP A 162 8.16 -14.56 -16.88
C ASP A 162 7.51 -15.41 -15.78
N TYR A 163 8.32 -16.22 -15.08
CA TYR A 163 7.90 -17.05 -13.97
C TYR A 163 8.42 -16.49 -12.64
N PRO A 164 7.60 -16.55 -11.57
CA PRO A 164 6.16 -16.82 -11.56
C PRO A 164 5.33 -15.82 -12.39
N THR A 165 4.19 -16.26 -12.92
CA THR A 165 3.31 -15.41 -13.73
C THR A 165 2.87 -14.20 -12.91
N THR A 166 3.13 -13.00 -13.43
CA THR A 166 2.89 -11.74 -12.72
C THR A 166 2.02 -10.79 -13.54
N ARG A 167 1.03 -10.18 -12.89
CA ARG A 167 0.23 -9.07 -13.42
C ARG A 167 0.35 -7.87 -12.49
N THR A 168 0.68 -6.71 -13.04
CA THR A 168 0.89 -5.46 -12.28
C THR A 168 -0.35 -4.58 -12.30
N TYR A 169 -0.54 -3.80 -11.24
CA TYR A 169 -1.61 -2.82 -11.08
C TYR A 169 -1.04 -1.50 -10.60
N LYS A 170 -1.50 -0.41 -11.20
CA LYS A 170 -0.96 0.93 -10.99
C LYS A 170 -1.15 1.39 -9.54
N ASP A 171 -2.35 1.26 -9.01
CA ASP A 171 -2.77 1.71 -7.70
C ASP A 171 -3.91 0.81 -7.16
N TRP A 172 -4.45 1.14 -5.99
CA TRP A 172 -5.45 0.32 -5.32
C TRP A 172 -6.81 0.31 -6.04
N ASP A 173 -7.18 1.42 -6.68
CA ASP A 173 -8.41 1.48 -7.48
C ASP A 173 -8.28 0.51 -8.67
N ASP A 174 -7.13 0.45 -9.33
CA ASP A 174 -6.84 -0.53 -10.39
C ASP A 174 -6.90 -1.98 -9.88
N VAL A 175 -6.40 -2.27 -8.68
CA VAL A 175 -6.57 -3.60 -8.03
C VAL A 175 -8.06 -3.91 -7.84
N TYR A 176 -8.83 -2.97 -7.29
CA TYR A 176 -10.23 -3.22 -6.98
C TYR A 176 -11.05 -3.48 -8.26
N GLU A 177 -10.87 -2.63 -9.28
CA GLU A 177 -11.60 -2.68 -10.55
C GLU A 177 -11.17 -3.84 -11.45
N ASN A 178 -9.87 -4.18 -11.49
CA ASN A 178 -9.33 -5.12 -12.47
C ASN A 178 -8.81 -6.44 -11.88
N LEU A 179 -8.90 -6.62 -10.56
CA LEU A 179 -8.65 -7.90 -9.88
C LEU A 179 -9.84 -8.34 -9.03
N PHE A 180 -10.21 -7.58 -8.00
CA PHE A 180 -11.19 -8.06 -7.02
C PHE A 180 -12.61 -8.16 -7.59
N ILE A 181 -13.11 -7.16 -8.33
CA ILE A 181 -14.45 -7.22 -8.93
C ILE A 181 -14.55 -8.37 -9.96
N PRO A 182 -13.63 -8.52 -10.94
CA PRO A 182 -13.69 -9.62 -11.90
C PRO A 182 -13.60 -10.99 -11.24
N ASP A 183 -12.63 -11.21 -10.33
CA ASP A 183 -12.45 -12.51 -9.68
C ASP A 183 -13.65 -12.90 -8.80
N ASN A 184 -14.34 -11.92 -8.19
CA ASN A 184 -15.57 -12.16 -7.44
C ASN A 184 -16.74 -12.53 -8.35
N ASN A 185 -16.89 -11.83 -9.49
CA ASN A 185 -17.95 -12.14 -10.45
C ASN A 185 -17.76 -13.52 -11.09
N ASP A 186 -16.51 -13.96 -11.31
CA ASP A 186 -16.21 -15.30 -11.83
C ASP A 186 -16.42 -16.41 -10.77
N TRP A 187 -16.49 -16.05 -9.49
CA TRP A 187 -16.70 -16.95 -8.37
C TRP A 187 -18.19 -17.20 -8.05
N GLU A 188 -19.04 -16.20 -8.29
CA GLU A 188 -20.50 -16.27 -8.13
C GLU A 188 -21.19 -17.11 -9.22
#